data_AF-A0A5C6SYN8-F1
#
_entry.id   AF-A0A5C6SYN8-F1
#
_cell.length_a   1.000
_cell.length_b   1.000
_cell.length_c   1.000
_cell.angle_alpha   90.00
_cell.angle_beta   90.00
_cell.angle_gamma   90.00
#
_symmetry.space_group_name_H-M   'P 1'
#
loop_
_entity.id
_entity.type
_entity.pdbx_description
1 polymer ?
#
loop_
_entity_poly.entity_id
_entity_poly.type
_entity_poly.pdbx_seq_one_letter_code
_entity_poly.pdbx_strand_id
1 'polypeptide(L)'
;MSRKRTLDAFFSPTVKKPKTETGAITSSDVISEDTTYSEHQFYPHPIKNLPASLSKELSTLPDQPGREINDQPDLDLLYFEPFISGSVSRRLFEFLRSELPFYRVEYKIKRGGIETQIRTPRWTTVFGLDETSKFDDKGLPVDANTGSRALDKRYARYPPRPIPKCLDELRHRTELATGCKYNFCLVNYYASGSDSISFHSDDEQFLGRDPAIASFSLGARRDFLMKHKPPPPNAPSPPSVNAKPLKLPLGSGDMVLMRRRTQSNWLHSIPKRTGKNQEDGGRINITFRRAMVKGGTDNYYNYNVGTGPVYRWNREVREMLLWKP
;
A
#
# COMPACT_ATOMS: atom_id res chain seq x y z
N MET A 1 49.40 53.73 3.50
CA MET A 1 48.61 54.94 3.74
C MET A 1 47.15 54.66 3.37
N SER A 2 46.24 55.06 4.25
CA SER A 2 44.77 54.98 4.10
C SER A 2 44.24 56.07 3.17
N ARG A 3 43.18 55.79 2.39
CA ARG A 3 41.90 56.53 2.54
C ARG A 3 40.72 55.85 1.85
N LYS A 4 39.65 55.77 2.64
CA LYS A 4 38.31 55.22 2.41
C LYS A 4 37.55 56.00 1.33
N ARG A 5 36.64 55.34 0.61
CA ARG A 5 35.48 55.98 -0.07
C ARG A 5 34.19 55.41 0.51
N THR A 6 33.26 56.32 0.79
CA THR A 6 32.08 56.21 1.63
C THR A 6 30.82 55.75 0.87
N LEU A 7 29.88 55.22 1.66
CA LEU A 7 28.50 54.85 1.34
C LEU A 7 27.66 56.08 0.95
N ASP A 8 27.44 56.34 -0.34
CA ASP A 8 26.44 57.33 -0.79
C ASP A 8 25.88 57.03 -2.21
N ALA A 9 25.98 55.79 -2.68
CA ALA A 9 25.45 55.39 -4.00
C ALA A 9 24.05 54.72 -3.93
N PHE A 10 23.32 54.84 -2.82
CA PHE A 10 22.07 54.09 -2.59
C PHE A 10 20.77 54.89 -2.68
N PHE A 11 20.78 56.19 -2.97
CA PHE A 11 19.54 56.96 -3.10
C PHE A 11 19.61 57.99 -4.24
N SER A 12 18.98 57.68 -5.36
CA SER A 12 18.46 58.69 -6.30
C SER A 12 17.22 58.16 -7.00
N PRO A 13 16.10 58.92 -7.03
CA PRO A 13 14.78 58.42 -7.42
C PRO A 13 14.59 58.47 -8.94
N THR A 14 14.09 57.38 -9.53
CA THR A 14 13.67 57.35 -10.94
C THR A 14 12.20 57.75 -11.07
N VAL A 15 11.96 58.70 -11.97
CA VAL A 15 10.69 59.40 -12.24
C VAL A 15 9.67 58.46 -12.91
N LYS A 16 8.41 58.52 -12.43
CA LYS A 16 7.25 57.75 -12.90
C LYS A 16 6.78 58.20 -14.30
N LYS A 17 6.42 57.25 -15.17
CA LYS A 17 5.52 57.44 -16.33
C LYS A 17 4.18 56.70 -16.09
N PRO A 18 3.06 57.18 -16.67
CA PRO A 18 1.73 56.96 -16.13
C PRO A 18 1.09 55.62 -16.50
N LYS A 19 0.13 55.22 -15.65
CA LYS A 19 -0.73 54.04 -15.74
C LYS A 19 -1.60 54.02 -17.01
N THR A 20 -1.80 52.82 -17.54
CA THR A 20 -3.01 52.44 -18.28
C THR A 20 -3.56 51.18 -17.59
N GLU A 21 -4.67 51.33 -16.88
CA GLU A 21 -5.60 50.25 -16.51
C GLU A 21 -6.22 49.74 -17.83
N THR A 22 -6.60 48.49 -18.07
CA THR A 22 -7.29 47.51 -17.23
C THR A 22 -7.22 46.17 -17.99
N GLY A 23 -7.00 45.07 -17.28
CA GLY A 23 -7.03 43.74 -17.84
C GLY A 23 -6.86 42.73 -16.72
N ALA A 24 -7.91 42.60 -15.91
CA ALA A 24 -7.98 41.57 -14.89
C ALA A 24 -7.69 40.21 -15.53
N ILE A 25 -6.60 39.56 -15.11
CA ILE A 25 -6.44 38.13 -15.32
C ILE A 25 -7.48 37.50 -14.43
N THR A 26 -8.62 37.16 -15.03
CA THR A 26 -9.66 36.39 -14.38
C THR A 26 -9.05 35.06 -13.95
N SER A 27 -9.22 34.78 -12.66
CA SER A 27 -9.12 33.47 -12.04
C SER A 27 -10.18 32.54 -12.62
N SER A 28 -10.05 32.20 -13.90
CA SER A 28 -10.99 31.38 -14.65
C SER A 28 -10.16 30.43 -15.51
N ASP A 29 -9.73 29.33 -14.89
CA ASP A 29 -9.51 28.01 -15.51
C ASP A 29 -8.91 27.01 -14.49
N VAL A 30 -9.25 27.16 -13.20
CA VAL A 30 -9.30 25.98 -12.33
C VAL A 30 -10.65 25.35 -12.63
N ILE A 31 -10.69 24.47 -13.63
CA ILE A 31 -11.79 23.53 -13.76
C ILE A 31 -11.85 22.82 -12.41
N SER A 32 -12.89 23.10 -11.63
CA SER A 32 -13.16 22.35 -10.40
C SER A 32 -13.42 20.91 -10.85
N GLU A 33 -12.40 20.05 -10.76
CA GLU A 33 -12.59 18.63 -11.03
C GLU A 33 -13.69 18.13 -10.11
N ASP A 34 -14.78 17.63 -10.69
CA ASP A 34 -15.88 17.03 -9.93
C ASP A 34 -15.29 15.93 -9.05
N THR A 35 -15.36 16.15 -7.74
CA THR A 35 -14.86 15.18 -6.78
C THR A 35 -15.84 14.01 -6.73
N THR A 36 -15.40 12.85 -7.23
CA THR A 36 -16.17 11.60 -7.19
C THR A 36 -15.66 10.67 -6.09
N TYR A 37 -16.51 9.74 -5.65
CA TYR A 37 -16.22 8.79 -4.58
C TYR A 37 -16.52 7.37 -5.02
N SER A 38 -15.80 6.42 -4.42
CA SER A 38 -16.21 5.02 -4.35
C SER A 38 -17.06 4.85 -3.10
N GLU A 39 -18.29 4.36 -3.30
CA GLU A 39 -19.27 4.15 -2.22
C GLU A 39 -19.60 2.67 -2.07
N HIS A 40 -19.81 2.26 -0.82
CA HIS A 40 -20.24 0.92 -0.47
C HIS A 40 -20.80 0.94 0.94
N GLN A 41 -21.87 0.19 1.20
CA GLN A 41 -22.52 0.15 2.53
C GLN A 41 -21.58 -0.30 3.67
N PHE A 42 -20.50 -1.03 3.35
CA PHE A 42 -19.49 -1.50 4.30
C PHE A 42 -18.18 -0.70 4.26
N TYR A 43 -18.13 0.39 3.49
CA TYR A 43 -17.08 1.39 3.71
C TYR A 43 -17.43 2.22 4.95
N PRO A 44 -16.49 2.44 5.89
CA PRO A 44 -16.73 3.34 7.02
C PRO A 44 -17.17 4.73 6.58
N HIS A 45 -16.58 5.23 5.50
CA HIS A 45 -16.94 6.49 4.84
C HIS A 45 -16.69 6.36 3.33
N PRO A 46 -17.31 7.22 2.48
CA PRO A 46 -16.98 7.29 1.07
C PRO A 46 -15.46 7.48 0.87
N ILE A 47 -14.87 6.74 -0.07
CA ILE A 47 -13.44 6.81 -0.37
C ILE A 47 -13.29 7.64 -1.64
N LYS A 48 -12.60 8.79 -1.55
CA LYS A 48 -12.41 9.67 -2.70
C LYS A 48 -11.71 8.92 -3.85
N ASN A 49 -12.13 9.19 -5.09
CA ASN A 49 -11.45 8.70 -6.28
C ASN A 49 -10.23 9.59 -6.60
N LEU A 50 -9.26 9.07 -7.37
CA LEU A 50 -8.08 9.85 -7.74
C LEU A 50 -8.49 11.08 -8.57
N PRO A 51 -7.84 12.23 -8.39
CA PRO A 51 -7.94 13.36 -9.31
C PRO A 51 -7.62 12.93 -10.75
N ALA A 52 -8.26 13.54 -11.75
CA ALA A 52 -8.13 13.10 -13.14
C ALA A 52 -6.68 13.19 -13.63
N SER A 53 -5.96 14.24 -13.22
CA SER A 53 -4.51 14.38 -13.46
C SER A 53 -3.71 13.18 -12.94
N LEU A 54 -3.93 12.78 -11.68
CA LEU A 54 -3.21 11.66 -11.07
C LEU A 54 -3.59 10.33 -11.72
N SER A 55 -4.86 10.12 -12.04
CA SER A 55 -5.35 8.93 -12.77
C SER A 55 -4.69 8.81 -14.14
N LYS A 56 -4.59 9.92 -14.89
CA LYS A 56 -3.91 9.97 -16.19
C LYS A 56 -2.43 9.60 -16.07
N GLU A 57 -1.73 10.11 -15.06
CA GLU A 57 -0.32 9.76 -14.81
C GLU A 57 -0.15 8.27 -14.41
N LEU A 58 -1.07 7.70 -13.63
CA LEU A 58 -1.02 6.25 -13.33
C LEU A 58 -1.30 5.40 -14.57
N SER A 59 -2.06 5.90 -15.55
CA SER A 59 -2.43 5.15 -16.75
C SER A 59 -1.24 4.80 -17.66
N THR A 60 -0.07 5.42 -17.48
CA THR A 60 1.13 5.17 -18.29
C THR A 60 2.13 4.20 -17.64
N LEU A 61 1.89 3.78 -16.39
CA LEU A 61 2.80 2.90 -15.64
C LEU A 61 2.98 1.51 -16.29
N PRO A 62 4.12 0.83 -16.11
CA PRO A 62 5.23 1.17 -15.22
C PRO A 62 6.21 2.19 -15.83
N ASP A 63 6.86 2.98 -14.98
CA ASP A 63 7.86 3.98 -15.40
C ASP A 63 9.24 3.38 -15.73
N GLN A 64 9.59 2.25 -15.13
CA GLN A 64 10.78 1.46 -15.44
C GLN A 64 10.41 0.00 -15.65
N PRO A 65 11.14 -0.75 -16.50
CA PRO A 65 10.93 -2.18 -16.65
C PRO A 65 11.34 -2.92 -15.36
N GLY A 66 10.70 -4.06 -15.11
CA GLY A 66 11.05 -4.92 -13.99
C GLY A 66 12.38 -5.65 -14.24
N ARG A 67 13.26 -5.65 -13.23
CA ARG A 67 14.51 -6.44 -13.20
C ARG A 67 14.26 -7.75 -12.45
N GLU A 68 14.62 -8.87 -13.05
CA GLU A 68 14.54 -10.17 -12.38
C GLU A 68 15.60 -10.29 -11.28
N ILE A 69 15.21 -10.90 -10.16
CA ILE A 69 16.12 -11.34 -9.09
C ILE A 69 15.75 -12.80 -8.78
N ASN A 70 16.49 -13.72 -9.38
CA ASN A 70 16.26 -15.17 -9.35
C ASN A 70 17.59 -15.95 -9.27
N ASP A 71 18.64 -15.32 -8.75
CA ASP A 71 20.00 -15.84 -8.61
C ASP A 71 20.19 -16.74 -7.37
N GLN A 72 19.12 -16.97 -6.60
CA GLN A 72 19.12 -17.79 -5.39
C GLN A 72 18.08 -18.93 -5.50
N PRO A 73 18.28 -20.07 -4.82
CA PRO A 73 17.33 -21.17 -4.81
C PRO A 73 15.91 -20.72 -4.44
N ASP A 74 14.94 -21.13 -5.25
CA ASP A 74 13.50 -20.88 -5.05
C ASP A 74 13.06 -19.40 -5.04
N LEU A 75 13.98 -18.48 -5.30
CA LEU A 75 13.69 -17.05 -5.37
C LEU A 75 13.26 -16.68 -6.79
N ASP A 76 12.10 -16.03 -6.92
CA ASP A 76 11.66 -15.42 -8.18
C ASP A 76 10.98 -14.09 -7.84
N LEU A 77 11.78 -13.02 -7.95
CA LEU A 77 11.32 -11.65 -7.83
C LEU A 77 11.39 -10.93 -9.19
N LEU A 78 10.44 -10.04 -9.41
CA LEU A 78 10.53 -9.00 -10.42
C LEU A 78 10.47 -7.63 -9.72
N TYR A 79 11.56 -6.87 -9.79
CA TYR A 79 11.74 -5.63 -9.04
C TYR A 79 11.72 -4.41 -9.97
N PHE A 80 10.82 -3.48 -9.69
CA PHE A 80 10.64 -2.23 -10.41
C PHE A 80 11.12 -1.07 -9.53
N GLU A 81 12.14 -0.35 -9.98
CA GLU A 81 12.81 0.72 -9.25
C GLU A 81 12.92 1.99 -10.13
N PRO A 82 11.89 2.85 -10.19
CA PRO A 82 10.56 2.68 -9.59
C PRO A 82 9.52 2.13 -10.59
N PHE A 83 8.42 1.58 -10.07
CA PHE A 83 7.20 1.39 -10.87
C PHE A 83 6.48 2.72 -11.08
N ILE A 84 6.44 3.58 -10.04
CA ILE A 84 5.77 4.89 -10.00
C ILE A 84 6.80 5.99 -9.70
N SER A 85 6.96 6.96 -10.59
CA SER A 85 7.92 8.07 -10.42
C SER A 85 7.67 8.93 -9.17
N GLY A 86 8.71 9.64 -8.72
CA GLY A 86 8.75 10.30 -7.42
C GLY A 86 7.66 11.36 -7.16
N SER A 87 7.28 12.14 -8.19
CA SER A 87 6.19 13.12 -8.08
C SER A 87 4.84 12.42 -7.84
N VAL A 88 4.53 11.44 -8.69
CA VAL A 88 3.29 10.66 -8.68
C VAL A 88 3.19 9.84 -7.40
N SER A 89 4.26 9.15 -7.01
CA SER A 89 4.28 8.31 -5.82
C SER A 89 4.10 9.10 -4.53
N ARG A 90 4.62 10.33 -4.44
CA ARG A 90 4.37 11.25 -3.31
C ARG A 90 2.90 11.66 -3.23
N ARG A 91 2.31 12.12 -4.34
CA ARG A 91 0.89 12.52 -4.39
C ARG A 91 -0.02 11.34 -4.05
N LEU A 92 0.29 10.14 -4.56
CA LEU A 92 -0.44 8.92 -4.25
C LEU A 92 -0.32 8.53 -2.77
N PHE A 93 0.88 8.64 -2.17
CA PHE A 93 1.08 8.42 -0.74
C PHE A 93 0.19 9.33 0.11
N GLU A 94 0.24 10.64 -0.15
CA GLU A 94 -0.52 11.64 0.61
C GLU A 94 -2.03 11.44 0.45
N PHE A 95 -2.46 11.13 -0.77
CA PHE A 95 -3.84 10.80 -1.09
C PHE A 95 -4.31 9.57 -0.31
N LEU A 96 -3.68 8.41 -0.51
CA LEU A 96 -4.12 7.15 0.11
C LEU A 96 -4.05 7.22 1.64
N ARG A 97 -3.04 7.88 2.20
CA ARG A 97 -2.96 8.08 3.65
C ARG A 97 -4.16 8.86 4.20
N SER A 98 -4.64 9.85 3.45
CA SER A 98 -5.74 10.72 3.87
C SER A 98 -7.12 10.12 3.61
N GLU A 99 -7.26 9.35 2.53
CA GLU A 99 -8.57 8.90 2.04
C GLU A 99 -8.94 7.47 2.45
N LEU A 100 -7.98 6.65 2.89
CA LEU A 100 -8.29 5.27 3.31
C LEU A 100 -8.66 5.19 4.80
N PRO A 101 -9.65 4.35 5.16
CA PRO A 101 -9.89 3.97 6.54
C PRO A 101 -8.79 3.00 7.00
N PHE A 102 -8.29 3.16 8.21
CA PHE A 102 -7.27 2.29 8.79
C PHE A 102 -7.71 1.69 10.13
N TYR A 103 -7.12 0.54 10.46
CA TYR A 103 -7.39 -0.19 11.69
C TYR A 103 -6.07 -0.55 12.37
N ARG A 104 -6.09 -0.67 13.69
CA ARG A 104 -4.98 -1.24 14.45
C ARG A 104 -5.47 -2.50 15.12
N VAL A 105 -5.39 -3.60 14.37
CA VAL A 105 -6.04 -4.86 14.73
C VAL A 105 -5.39 -5.45 15.98
N GLU A 106 -6.24 -5.95 16.86
CA GLU A 106 -5.83 -6.69 18.05
C GLU A 106 -6.37 -8.11 17.95
N TYR A 107 -5.49 -9.09 18.18
CA TYR A 107 -5.87 -10.49 18.18
C TYR A 107 -5.03 -11.28 19.16
N LYS A 108 -5.54 -12.43 19.57
CA LYS A 108 -4.85 -13.35 20.47
C LYS A 108 -4.20 -14.45 19.64
N ILE A 109 -2.92 -14.71 19.89
CA ILE A 109 -2.23 -15.89 19.38
C ILE A 109 -2.01 -16.87 20.53
N LYS A 110 -2.24 -18.16 20.29
CA LYS A 110 -1.83 -19.24 21.19
C LYS A 110 -0.65 -19.98 20.58
N ARG A 111 0.51 -19.95 21.24
CA ARG A 111 1.71 -20.69 20.81
C ARG A 111 2.30 -21.41 22.02
N GLY A 112 2.44 -22.73 21.93
CA GLY A 112 2.98 -23.55 23.04
C GLY A 112 2.18 -23.44 24.34
N GLY A 113 0.85 -23.30 24.25
CA GLY A 113 -0.03 -23.13 25.42
C GLY A 113 -0.09 -21.72 26.00
N ILE A 114 0.78 -20.79 25.55
CA ILE A 114 0.78 -19.39 25.99
C ILE A 114 -0.11 -18.57 25.06
N GLU A 115 -1.07 -17.85 25.64
CA GLU A 115 -1.88 -16.85 24.93
C GLU A 115 -1.17 -15.49 25.00
N THR A 116 -0.97 -14.84 23.86
CA THR A 116 -0.39 -13.51 23.77
C THR A 116 -1.33 -12.59 23.00
N GLN A 117 -1.66 -11.45 23.59
CA GLN A 117 -2.38 -10.39 22.89
C GLN A 117 -1.41 -9.62 21.98
N ILE A 118 -1.70 -9.60 20.69
CA ILE A 118 -0.93 -8.90 19.68
C ILE A 118 -1.75 -7.70 19.23
N ARG A 119 -1.14 -6.53 19.33
CA ARG A 119 -1.57 -5.32 18.61
C ARG A 119 -0.69 -5.15 17.40
N THR A 120 -1.27 -5.06 16.20
CA THR A 120 -0.48 -4.94 14.98
C THR A 120 0.44 -3.72 15.07
N PRO A 121 1.78 -3.87 14.91
CA PRO A 121 2.72 -2.76 14.96
C PRO A 121 2.76 -2.01 13.62
N ARG A 122 1.57 -1.70 13.11
CA ARG A 122 1.26 -0.97 11.88
C ARG A 122 -0.25 -0.86 11.76
N TRP A 123 -0.70 0.11 10.98
CA TRP A 123 -2.10 0.25 10.60
C TRP A 123 -2.39 -0.58 9.36
N THR A 124 -3.58 -1.15 9.27
CA THR A 124 -3.98 -2.02 8.16
C THR A 124 -5.36 -1.67 7.64
N THR A 125 -5.60 -2.00 6.38
CA THR A 125 -6.94 -1.98 5.79
C THR A 125 -6.94 -2.90 4.58
N VAL A 126 -8.03 -3.62 4.32
CA VAL A 126 -8.10 -4.58 3.20
C VAL A 126 -9.37 -4.43 2.41
N PHE A 127 -9.30 -4.65 1.10
CA PHE A 127 -10.41 -4.62 0.17
C PHE A 127 -10.33 -5.82 -0.76
N GLY A 128 -11.48 -6.32 -1.21
CA GLY A 128 -11.55 -7.46 -2.11
C GLY A 128 -12.50 -8.54 -1.64
N LEU A 129 -12.61 -9.53 -2.51
CA LEU A 129 -13.45 -10.71 -2.39
C LEU A 129 -12.74 -11.88 -3.09
N ASP A 130 -12.90 -13.09 -2.55
CA ASP A 130 -12.25 -14.27 -3.09
C ASP A 130 -12.86 -14.71 -4.42
N GLU A 131 -12.09 -15.50 -5.18
CA GLU A 131 -12.39 -15.93 -6.54
C GLU A 131 -13.74 -16.67 -6.69
N THR A 132 -14.28 -17.24 -5.61
CA THR A 132 -15.56 -17.96 -5.67
C THR A 132 -16.77 -17.03 -5.75
N SER A 133 -16.57 -15.73 -5.50
CA SER A 133 -17.66 -14.75 -5.47
C SER A 133 -17.27 -13.45 -6.19
N LYS A 134 -18.29 -12.67 -6.57
CA LYS A 134 -18.17 -11.31 -7.10
C LYS A 134 -19.21 -10.41 -6.43
N PHE A 135 -19.05 -9.10 -6.56
CA PHE A 135 -20.09 -8.16 -6.15
C PHE A 135 -21.13 -8.01 -7.28
N ASP A 136 -22.41 -8.02 -6.92
CA ASP A 136 -23.49 -7.61 -7.83
C ASP A 136 -23.60 -6.07 -7.91
N ASP A 137 -24.57 -5.57 -8.68
CA ASP A 137 -24.81 -4.14 -8.87
C ASP A 137 -25.20 -3.40 -7.57
N LYS A 138 -25.56 -4.14 -6.51
CA LYS A 138 -25.88 -3.61 -5.19
C LYS A 138 -24.71 -3.72 -4.21
N GLY A 139 -23.54 -4.19 -4.67
CA GLY A 139 -22.38 -4.43 -3.81
C GLY A 139 -22.52 -5.63 -2.89
N LEU A 140 -23.42 -6.58 -3.19
CA LEU A 140 -23.58 -7.79 -2.40
C LEU A 140 -22.78 -8.96 -2.99
N PRO A 141 -22.15 -9.80 -2.16
CA PRO A 141 -21.50 -11.02 -2.63
C PRO A 141 -22.49 -11.99 -3.27
N VAL A 142 -22.22 -12.33 -4.53
CA VAL A 142 -22.89 -13.40 -5.29
C VAL A 142 -21.85 -14.39 -5.78
N ASP A 143 -22.26 -15.64 -5.96
CA ASP A 143 -21.40 -16.69 -6.52
C ASP A 143 -20.92 -16.28 -7.92
N ALA A 144 -19.63 -16.45 -8.18
CA ALA A 144 -19.00 -15.93 -9.39
C ALA A 144 -19.57 -16.55 -10.67
N ASN A 145 -19.96 -17.84 -10.60
CA ASN A 145 -20.40 -18.64 -11.75
C ASN A 145 -21.91 -18.55 -11.97
N THR A 146 -22.69 -18.66 -10.89
CA THR A 146 -24.15 -18.76 -10.97
C THR A 146 -24.84 -17.41 -10.80
N GLY A 147 -24.15 -16.40 -10.24
CA GLY A 147 -24.76 -15.12 -9.86
C GLY A 147 -25.77 -15.23 -8.71
N SER A 148 -25.92 -16.41 -8.10
CA SER A 148 -26.80 -16.62 -6.96
C SER A 148 -26.21 -16.01 -5.70
N ARG A 149 -27.05 -15.59 -4.75
CA ARG A 149 -26.60 -14.94 -3.52
C ARG A 149 -25.62 -15.83 -2.75
N ALA A 150 -24.41 -15.33 -2.47
CA ALA A 150 -23.38 -16.08 -1.76
C ALA A 150 -23.59 -15.98 -0.25
N LEU A 151 -24.65 -16.62 0.26
CA LEU A 151 -24.94 -16.69 1.69
C LEU A 151 -23.87 -17.56 2.39
N ASP A 152 -22.90 -16.91 3.03
CA ASP A 152 -21.84 -17.59 3.78
C ASP A 152 -21.61 -16.88 5.12
N LYS A 153 -21.55 -17.65 6.21
CA LYS A 153 -21.32 -17.14 7.57
C LYS A 153 -20.02 -16.32 7.69
N ARG A 154 -19.02 -16.59 6.83
CA ARG A 154 -17.76 -15.84 6.77
C ARG A 154 -17.98 -14.41 6.31
N TYR A 155 -18.75 -14.22 5.23
CA TYR A 155 -19.10 -12.89 4.74
C TYR A 155 -20.02 -12.14 5.70
N ALA A 156 -20.87 -12.86 6.43
CA ALA A 156 -21.71 -12.24 7.47
C ALA A 156 -20.88 -11.77 8.67
N ARG A 157 -19.84 -12.52 9.07
CA ARG A 157 -18.95 -12.16 10.17
C ARG A 157 -18.10 -10.94 9.83
N TYR A 158 -17.50 -10.93 8.64
CA TYR A 158 -16.72 -9.82 8.12
C TYR A 158 -17.20 -9.46 6.72
N PRO A 159 -18.08 -8.45 6.58
CA PRO A 159 -18.61 -8.05 5.30
C PRO A 159 -17.49 -7.60 4.34
N PRO A 160 -17.29 -8.29 3.21
CA PRO A 160 -16.30 -7.88 2.24
C PRO A 160 -16.76 -6.61 1.54
N ARG A 161 -15.77 -5.85 1.07
CA ARG A 161 -15.97 -4.58 0.38
C ARG A 161 -15.14 -4.54 -0.90
N PRO A 162 -15.66 -3.92 -1.98
CA PRO A 162 -14.94 -3.84 -3.24
C PRO A 162 -13.63 -3.08 -3.10
N ILE A 163 -12.72 -3.27 -4.04
CA ILE A 163 -11.51 -2.45 -4.13
C ILE A 163 -11.95 -1.06 -4.61
N PRO A 164 -11.70 0.02 -3.86
CA PRO A 164 -12.11 1.36 -4.28
C PRO A 164 -11.33 1.77 -5.54
N LYS A 165 -11.95 2.57 -6.40
CA LYS A 165 -11.42 2.93 -7.72
C LYS A 165 -9.98 3.44 -7.67
N CYS A 166 -9.63 4.21 -6.64
CA CYS A 166 -8.28 4.73 -6.45
C CYS A 166 -7.19 3.65 -6.26
N LEU A 167 -7.53 2.49 -5.71
CA LEU A 167 -6.64 1.32 -5.61
C LEU A 167 -6.80 0.38 -6.81
N ASP A 168 -8.01 0.33 -7.39
CA ASP A 168 -8.33 -0.55 -8.51
C ASP A 168 -7.62 -0.14 -9.82
N GLU A 169 -7.46 1.17 -10.05
CA GLU A 169 -6.63 1.69 -11.14
C GLU A 169 -5.19 1.15 -11.06
N LEU A 170 -4.58 1.19 -9.86
CA LEU A 170 -3.24 0.65 -9.65
C LEU A 170 -3.20 -0.88 -9.81
N ARG A 171 -4.23 -1.60 -9.35
CA ARG A 171 -4.38 -3.04 -9.56
C ARG A 171 -4.34 -3.37 -11.05
N HIS A 172 -5.13 -2.68 -11.86
CA HIS A 172 -5.19 -2.90 -13.31
C HIS A 172 -3.83 -2.65 -13.99
N ARG A 173 -3.11 -1.58 -13.62
CA ARG A 173 -1.74 -1.36 -14.15
C ARG A 173 -0.78 -2.48 -13.75
N THR A 174 -0.92 -2.97 -12.53
CA THR A 174 -0.10 -4.08 -12.02
C THR A 174 -0.37 -5.37 -12.80
N GLU A 175 -1.64 -5.70 -13.06
CA GLU A 175 -2.00 -6.88 -13.87
C GLU A 175 -1.44 -6.79 -15.30
N LEU A 176 -1.55 -5.61 -15.93
CA LEU A 176 -1.00 -5.37 -17.26
C LEU A 176 0.53 -5.53 -17.31
N ALA A 177 1.24 -5.00 -16.31
CA ALA A 177 2.70 -5.04 -16.26
C ALA A 177 3.27 -6.42 -15.91
N THR A 178 2.50 -7.27 -15.23
CA THR A 178 2.99 -8.53 -14.66
C THR A 178 2.37 -9.78 -15.28
N GLY A 179 1.25 -9.63 -16.01
CA GLY A 179 0.43 -10.75 -16.50
C GLY A 179 -0.30 -11.52 -15.39
N CYS A 180 -0.18 -11.10 -14.12
CA CYS A 180 -0.83 -11.75 -12.99
C CYS A 180 -2.26 -11.20 -12.78
N LYS A 181 -3.06 -11.88 -11.97
CA LYS A 181 -4.42 -11.48 -11.59
C LYS A 181 -4.57 -11.34 -10.10
N TYR A 182 -5.34 -10.34 -9.67
CA TYR A 182 -5.53 -10.01 -8.26
C TYR A 182 -7.00 -9.69 -7.97
N ASN A 183 -7.47 -10.11 -6.80
CA ASN A 183 -8.83 -9.87 -6.32
C ASN A 183 -8.86 -9.31 -4.88
N PHE A 184 -7.69 -9.17 -4.24
CA PHE A 184 -7.50 -8.55 -2.93
C PHE A 184 -6.42 -7.49 -2.95
N CYS A 185 -6.63 -6.44 -2.16
CA CYS A 185 -5.70 -5.34 -1.91
C CYS A 185 -5.58 -5.10 -0.40
N LEU A 186 -4.42 -5.46 0.17
CA LEU A 186 -4.08 -5.15 1.56
C LEU A 186 -3.16 -3.94 1.59
N VAL A 187 -3.55 -2.93 2.37
CA VAL A 187 -2.73 -1.74 2.61
C VAL A 187 -2.22 -1.77 4.04
N ASN A 188 -0.91 -1.65 4.20
CA ASN A 188 -0.25 -1.48 5.50
C ASN A 188 0.32 -0.07 5.56
N TYR A 189 -0.01 0.69 6.60
CA TYR A 189 0.62 1.98 6.89
C TYR A 189 1.50 1.85 8.14
N TYR A 190 2.80 2.01 7.93
CA TYR A 190 3.81 2.11 8.97
C TYR A 190 3.93 3.61 9.29
N ALA A 191 3.41 4.05 10.44
CA ALA A 191 3.36 5.47 10.78
C ALA A 191 4.75 6.05 11.03
N SER A 192 5.69 5.21 11.45
CA SER A 192 7.09 5.57 11.65
C SER A 192 8.01 4.33 11.53
N GLY A 193 9.30 4.55 11.77
CA GLY A 193 10.33 3.52 11.91
C GLY A 193 10.06 2.50 13.02
N SER A 194 9.25 2.83 14.03
CA SER A 194 8.94 1.91 15.14
C SER A 194 7.90 0.84 14.76
N ASP A 195 7.14 1.07 13.70
CA ASP A 195 6.22 0.09 13.10
C ASP A 195 7.00 -0.93 12.26
N SER A 196 6.51 -2.18 12.20
CA SER A 196 7.23 -3.31 11.61
C SER A 196 6.33 -4.47 11.20
N ILE A 197 6.92 -5.46 10.54
CA ILE A 197 6.33 -6.80 10.40
C ILE A 197 7.47 -7.80 10.50
N SER A 198 7.33 -8.79 11.39
CA SER A 198 8.33 -9.83 11.59
C SER A 198 8.44 -10.73 10.35
N PHE A 199 9.49 -11.56 10.30
CA PHE A 199 9.65 -12.55 9.23
C PHE A 199 8.42 -13.47 9.12
N HIS A 200 7.85 -13.51 7.92
CA HIS A 200 6.70 -14.33 7.54
C HIS A 200 6.75 -14.63 6.05
N SER A 201 5.86 -15.49 5.56
CA SER A 201 5.60 -15.72 4.15
C SER A 201 4.11 -15.58 3.89
N ASP A 202 3.74 -15.21 2.67
CA ASP A 202 2.35 -15.24 2.22
C ASP A 202 2.04 -16.61 1.62
N ASP A 203 2.08 -17.66 2.45
CA ASP A 203 1.94 -19.08 2.05
C ASP A 203 0.63 -19.71 2.56
N GLU A 204 -0.37 -18.89 2.88
CA GLU A 204 -1.66 -19.38 3.31
C GLU A 204 -2.37 -20.18 2.21
N GLN A 205 -2.95 -21.33 2.57
CA GLN A 205 -3.58 -22.25 1.62
C GLN A 205 -4.65 -21.60 0.73
N PHE A 206 -5.33 -20.57 1.23
CA PHE A 206 -6.36 -19.87 0.47
C PHE A 206 -5.82 -19.02 -0.68
N LEU A 207 -4.50 -18.78 -0.76
CA LEU A 207 -3.85 -18.12 -1.89
C LEU A 207 -3.54 -19.07 -3.06
N GLY A 208 -3.78 -20.36 -2.89
CA GLY A 208 -3.42 -21.38 -3.86
C GLY A 208 -1.93 -21.70 -3.87
N ARG A 209 -1.52 -22.52 -4.85
CA ARG A 209 -0.12 -22.91 -5.02
C ARG A 209 0.67 -21.80 -5.69
N ASP A 210 1.85 -21.50 -5.15
CA ASP A 210 2.84 -20.59 -5.74
C ASP A 210 2.27 -19.18 -6.07
N PRO A 211 1.69 -18.48 -5.06
CA PRO A 211 0.95 -17.24 -5.31
C PRO A 211 1.85 -16.09 -5.78
N ALA A 212 1.27 -15.23 -6.61
CA ALA A 212 1.87 -13.98 -7.03
C ALA A 212 1.43 -12.84 -6.10
N ILE A 213 2.40 -12.13 -5.51
CA ILE A 213 2.18 -11.02 -4.58
C ILE A 213 2.91 -9.80 -5.11
N ALA A 214 2.17 -8.80 -5.58
CA ALA A 214 2.75 -7.52 -6.00
C ALA A 214 2.73 -6.53 -4.84
N SER A 215 3.89 -6.03 -4.43
CA SER A 215 4.09 -5.20 -3.24
C SER A 215 4.68 -3.84 -3.61
N PHE A 216 3.86 -2.79 -3.55
CA PHE A 216 4.28 -1.40 -3.75
C PHE A 216 4.74 -0.77 -2.45
N SER A 217 5.73 0.12 -2.53
CA SER A 217 6.18 0.97 -1.44
C SER A 217 5.97 2.45 -1.78
N LEU A 218 5.35 3.20 -0.89
CA LEU A 218 5.11 4.64 -1.03
C LEU A 218 5.53 5.37 0.26
N GLY A 219 6.14 6.55 0.13
CA GLY A 219 6.63 7.33 1.28
C GLY A 219 8.04 6.91 1.73
N ALA A 220 8.24 6.74 3.04
CA ALA A 220 9.56 6.49 3.61
C ALA A 220 10.22 5.22 3.06
N ARG A 221 11.50 5.32 2.66
CA ARG A 221 12.31 4.17 2.21
C ARG A 221 12.50 3.20 3.37
N ARG A 222 12.20 1.91 3.21
CA ARG A 222 12.37 0.87 4.26
C ARG A 222 13.09 -0.37 3.73
N ASP A 223 13.87 -1.00 4.61
CA ASP A 223 14.59 -2.22 4.27
C ASP A 223 13.59 -3.38 4.24
N PHE A 224 13.42 -3.99 3.07
CA PHE A 224 12.71 -5.26 2.90
C PHE A 224 13.73 -6.39 2.97
N LEU A 225 13.70 -7.14 4.06
CA LEU A 225 14.65 -8.21 4.32
C LEU A 225 14.02 -9.53 3.93
N MET A 226 14.76 -10.38 3.20
CA MET A 226 14.35 -11.74 2.89
C MET A 226 15.41 -12.74 3.34
N LYS A 227 14.97 -13.92 3.77
CA LYS A 227 15.84 -15.07 4.06
C LYS A 227 15.13 -16.37 3.74
N HIS A 228 15.89 -17.37 3.31
CA HIS A 228 15.34 -18.70 3.08
C HIS A 228 14.84 -19.32 4.40
N LYS A 229 13.76 -20.11 4.33
CA LYS A 229 13.23 -20.87 5.46
C LYS A 229 14.24 -21.94 5.88
N PRO A 230 14.36 -22.22 7.19
CA PRO A 230 15.13 -23.38 7.61
C PRO A 230 14.47 -24.66 7.08
N PRO A 231 15.24 -25.73 6.85
CA PRO A 231 14.67 -27.02 6.47
C PRO A 231 13.70 -27.53 7.55
N PRO A 232 12.69 -28.34 7.16
CA PRO A 232 11.78 -28.95 8.12
C PRO A 232 12.54 -29.77 9.18
N PRO A 233 12.16 -29.70 10.47
CA PRO A 233 12.89 -30.38 11.55
C PRO A 233 13.06 -31.89 11.36
N ASN A 234 12.14 -32.54 10.64
CA ASN A 234 12.08 -33.99 10.46
C ASN A 234 12.50 -34.46 9.06
N ALA A 235 13.16 -33.62 8.26
CA ALA A 235 13.62 -34.02 6.94
C ALA A 235 14.78 -35.03 7.08
N PRO A 236 14.69 -36.25 6.51
CA PRO A 236 15.78 -37.21 6.51
C PRO A 236 16.85 -36.70 5.55
N SER A 237 17.90 -36.07 6.09
CA SER A 237 18.98 -35.40 5.34
C SER A 237 18.53 -34.12 4.63
N PRO A 238 18.27 -33.02 5.36
CA PRO A 238 17.90 -31.77 4.71
C PRO A 238 19.07 -31.29 3.84
N PRO A 239 18.86 -31.04 2.55
CA PRO A 239 19.90 -30.43 1.73
C PRO A 239 20.28 -29.08 2.34
N SER A 240 21.59 -28.80 2.43
CA SER A 240 22.06 -27.47 2.80
C SER A 240 21.69 -26.52 1.67
N VAL A 241 20.62 -25.75 1.85
CA VAL A 241 20.25 -24.69 0.92
C VAL A 241 21.19 -23.52 1.18
N ASN A 242 22.21 -23.38 0.34
CA ASN A 242 23.16 -22.28 0.40
C ASN A 242 22.53 -21.00 -0.19
N ALA A 243 21.52 -20.47 0.49
CA ALA A 243 20.84 -19.22 0.13
C ALA A 243 21.32 -18.07 1.02
N LYS A 244 21.69 -16.95 0.40
CA LYS A 244 22.13 -15.74 1.13
C LYS A 244 20.92 -14.87 1.48
N PRO A 245 20.86 -14.26 2.69
CA PRO A 245 19.85 -13.25 3.00
C PRO A 245 19.91 -12.08 2.01
N LEU A 246 18.74 -11.58 1.61
CA LEU A 246 18.59 -10.44 0.70
C LEU A 246 18.08 -9.22 1.47
N LYS A 247 18.58 -8.04 1.11
CA LYS A 247 18.08 -6.75 1.62
C LYS A 247 17.80 -5.83 0.44
N LEU A 248 16.53 -5.45 0.27
CA LEU A 248 16.08 -4.49 -0.74
C LEU A 248 15.66 -3.19 -0.04
N PRO A 249 16.40 -2.08 -0.21
CA PRO A 249 15.99 -0.81 0.37
C PRO A 249 14.87 -0.16 -0.47
N LEU A 250 13.62 -0.56 -0.25
CA LEU A 250 12.48 -0.12 -1.06
C LEU A 250 12.14 1.35 -0.79
N GLY A 251 12.29 2.19 -1.81
CA GLY A 251 11.92 3.61 -1.84
C GLY A 251 10.47 3.86 -2.28
N SER A 252 10.08 5.14 -2.31
CA SER A 252 8.75 5.53 -2.77
C SER A 252 8.62 5.31 -4.27
N GLY A 253 7.60 4.55 -4.68
CA GLY A 253 7.32 4.20 -6.06
C GLY A 253 7.81 2.82 -6.48
N ASP A 254 8.64 2.17 -5.64
CA ASP A 254 9.18 0.85 -5.96
C ASP A 254 8.10 -0.23 -5.82
N MET A 255 8.17 -1.24 -6.69
CA MET A 255 7.32 -2.44 -6.61
C MET A 255 8.17 -3.71 -6.68
N VAL A 256 7.96 -4.64 -5.75
CA VAL A 256 8.48 -6.00 -5.82
C VAL A 256 7.31 -6.95 -6.10
N LEU A 257 7.38 -7.70 -7.19
CA LEU A 257 6.54 -8.87 -7.40
C LEU A 257 7.29 -10.10 -6.89
N MET A 258 6.68 -10.82 -5.94
CA MET A 258 7.14 -12.12 -5.48
C MET A 258 6.25 -13.20 -6.09
N ARG A 259 6.81 -14.21 -6.75
CA ARG A 259 6.03 -15.27 -7.40
C ARG A 259 6.68 -16.65 -7.27
N ARG A 260 6.02 -17.66 -7.84
CA ARG A 260 6.47 -19.05 -7.83
C ARG A 260 6.72 -19.56 -6.39
N ARG A 261 7.81 -20.29 -6.21
CA ARG A 261 8.21 -20.94 -4.96
C ARG A 261 8.70 -19.97 -3.89
N THR A 262 8.73 -18.65 -4.17
CA THR A 262 9.21 -17.63 -3.23
C THR A 262 8.45 -17.69 -1.92
N GLN A 263 7.12 -17.66 -1.92
CA GLN A 263 6.35 -17.67 -0.66
C GLN A 263 6.50 -19.00 0.09
N SER A 264 6.61 -20.10 -0.64
CA SER A 264 6.80 -21.43 -0.04
C SER A 264 8.14 -21.58 0.67
N ASN A 265 9.20 -20.89 0.21
CA ASN A 265 10.57 -21.13 0.69
C ASN A 265 11.28 -19.92 1.31
N TRP A 266 10.79 -18.70 1.11
CA TRP A 266 11.42 -17.47 1.60
C TRP A 266 10.52 -16.73 2.58
N LEU A 267 11.12 -16.28 3.68
CA LEU A 267 10.52 -15.37 4.65
C LEU A 267 10.90 -13.93 4.28
N HIS A 268 10.01 -12.98 4.53
CA HIS A 268 10.27 -11.56 4.37
C HIS A 268 9.79 -10.72 5.57
N SER A 269 10.41 -9.55 5.78
CA SER A 269 10.11 -8.66 6.91
C SER A 269 10.40 -7.18 6.62
N ILE A 270 9.78 -6.31 7.42
CA ILE A 270 10.15 -4.90 7.55
C ILE A 270 10.59 -4.67 9.00
N PRO A 271 11.89 -4.49 9.28
CA PRO A 271 12.41 -4.33 10.64
C PRO A 271 12.10 -2.93 11.19
N LYS A 272 12.09 -2.82 12.52
CA LYS A 272 12.04 -1.53 13.20
C LYS A 272 13.32 -0.73 12.94
N ARG A 273 13.20 0.59 12.96
CA ARG A 273 14.30 1.56 12.93
C ARG A 273 14.25 2.40 14.20
N THR A 274 15.43 2.76 14.71
CA THR A 274 15.60 3.54 15.94
C THR A 274 16.43 4.79 15.66
N GLY A 275 16.48 5.70 16.64
CA GLY A 275 17.26 6.93 16.55
C GLY A 275 16.76 7.85 15.44
N LYS A 276 17.69 8.45 14.68
CA LYS A 276 17.38 9.44 13.63
C LYS A 276 16.48 8.89 12.51
N ASN A 277 16.42 7.57 12.33
CA ASN A 277 15.62 6.93 11.29
C ASN A 277 14.24 6.46 11.79
N GLN A 278 13.87 6.80 13.04
CA GLN A 278 12.55 6.47 13.57
C GLN A 278 11.47 7.39 13.00
N GLU A 279 11.69 8.70 12.99
CA GLU A 279 10.72 9.68 12.49
C GLU A 279 10.88 9.87 10.97
N ASP A 280 10.53 8.83 10.20
CA ASP A 280 10.78 8.74 8.76
C ASP A 280 9.68 9.34 7.86
N GLY A 281 8.59 9.84 8.46
CA GLY A 281 7.45 10.44 7.76
C GLY A 281 6.37 9.44 7.31
N GLY A 282 6.58 8.15 7.60
CA GLY A 282 5.65 7.06 7.36
C GLY A 282 5.75 6.43 5.97
N ARG A 283 5.34 5.16 5.88
CA ARG A 283 5.36 4.34 4.66
C ARG A 283 4.03 3.64 4.46
N ILE A 284 3.48 3.72 3.25
CA ILE A 284 2.38 2.86 2.81
C ILE A 284 2.96 1.70 2.00
N ASN A 285 2.46 0.50 2.27
CA ASN A 285 2.70 -0.69 1.49
C ASN A 285 1.38 -1.25 0.96
N ILE A 286 1.25 -1.38 -0.35
CA ILE A 286 0.06 -1.94 -0.99
C ILE A 286 0.44 -3.30 -1.54
N THR A 287 -0.24 -4.36 -1.10
CA THR A 287 -0.03 -5.72 -1.59
C THR A 287 -1.27 -6.25 -2.27
N PHE A 288 -1.14 -6.52 -3.58
CA PHE A 288 -2.17 -7.18 -4.37
C PHE A 288 -1.97 -8.69 -4.33
N ARG A 289 -3.08 -9.41 -4.15
CA ARG A 289 -3.12 -10.88 -3.98
C ARG A 289 -4.34 -11.46 -4.66
N ARG A 290 -4.33 -12.79 -4.81
CA ARG A 290 -5.48 -13.56 -5.30
C ARG A 290 -5.91 -14.59 -4.27
N ALA A 291 -7.00 -14.32 -3.55
CA ALA A 291 -7.61 -15.31 -2.69
C ALA A 291 -8.51 -16.22 -3.53
N MET A 292 -8.29 -17.54 -3.42
CA MET A 292 -8.95 -18.56 -4.23
C MET A 292 -10.28 -19.03 -3.63
N VAL A 293 -10.44 -18.90 -2.30
CA VAL A 293 -11.58 -19.45 -1.56
C VAL A 293 -12.05 -18.49 -0.47
N LYS A 294 -13.32 -18.64 -0.07
CA LYS A 294 -14.00 -17.83 0.98
C LYS A 294 -13.26 -17.74 2.31
N GLY A 295 -12.47 -18.76 2.65
CA GLY A 295 -11.60 -18.73 3.84
C GLY A 295 -10.55 -17.62 3.79
N GLY A 296 -10.08 -17.24 2.59
CA GLY A 296 -9.17 -16.11 2.41
C GLY A 296 -9.82 -14.77 2.71
N THR A 297 -11.08 -14.59 2.27
CA THR A 297 -11.87 -13.41 2.63
C THR A 297 -12.01 -13.28 4.15
N ASP A 298 -12.48 -14.33 4.83
CA ASP A 298 -12.61 -14.33 6.30
C ASP A 298 -11.29 -13.98 7.00
N ASN A 299 -10.20 -14.62 6.57
CA ASN A 299 -8.87 -14.42 7.14
C ASN A 299 -8.40 -12.96 6.97
N TYR A 300 -8.45 -12.44 5.74
CA TYR A 300 -7.97 -11.09 5.45
C TYR A 300 -8.70 -10.04 6.26
N TYR A 301 -10.04 -10.09 6.31
CA TYR A 301 -10.79 -9.11 7.09
C TYR A 301 -10.59 -9.29 8.59
N ASN A 302 -10.55 -10.52 9.11
CA ASN A 302 -10.32 -10.76 10.53
C ASN A 302 -8.99 -10.15 11.01
N TYR A 303 -7.89 -10.40 10.29
CA TYR A 303 -6.55 -10.00 10.73
C TYR A 303 -6.10 -8.61 10.28
N ASN A 304 -6.84 -7.93 9.38
CA ASN A 304 -6.46 -6.61 8.86
C ASN A 304 -7.53 -5.52 9.07
N VAL A 305 -8.72 -5.88 9.54
CA VAL A 305 -9.79 -4.96 9.96
C VAL A 305 -10.26 -5.33 11.37
N GLY A 306 -10.62 -6.59 11.58
CA GLY A 306 -11.13 -7.10 12.85
C GLY A 306 -12.44 -6.41 13.26
N THR A 307 -12.64 -6.25 14.57
CA THR A 307 -13.81 -5.56 15.16
C THR A 307 -13.42 -4.25 15.85
N GLY A 308 -12.20 -3.76 15.59
CA GLY A 308 -11.67 -2.56 16.21
C GLY A 308 -12.24 -1.28 15.59
N PRO A 309 -11.99 -0.12 16.23
CA PRO A 309 -12.42 1.16 15.69
C PRO A 309 -11.68 1.52 14.40
N VAL A 310 -12.31 2.39 13.61
CA VAL A 310 -11.75 2.97 12.39
C VAL A 310 -10.92 4.20 12.75
N TYR A 311 -9.78 4.36 12.08
CA TYR A 311 -8.91 5.51 12.18
C TYR A 311 -8.72 6.15 10.82
N ARG A 312 -8.49 7.46 10.82
CA ARG A 312 -8.15 8.23 9.62
C ARG A 312 -7.00 9.17 9.92
N TRP A 313 -6.17 9.40 8.92
CA TRP A 313 -5.07 10.34 9.03
C TRP A 313 -5.60 11.77 9.15
N ASN A 314 -5.17 12.48 10.20
CA ASN A 314 -5.39 13.91 10.34
C ASN A 314 -4.13 14.66 9.88
N ARG A 315 -4.29 15.54 8.90
CA ARG A 315 -3.17 16.29 8.30
C ARG A 315 -2.62 17.38 9.19
N GLU A 316 -3.45 17.99 10.05
CA GLU A 316 -3.07 19.10 10.92
C GLU A 316 -2.18 18.63 12.06
N VAL A 317 -2.59 17.57 12.76
CA VAL A 317 -1.81 16.98 13.86
C VAL A 317 -0.81 15.92 13.41
N ARG A 318 -0.88 15.49 12.13
CA ARG A 318 0.02 14.50 11.51
C ARG A 318 0.02 13.15 12.24
N GLU A 319 -1.17 12.69 12.61
CA GLU A 319 -1.38 11.42 13.32
C GLU A 319 -2.62 10.68 12.82
N MET A 320 -2.70 9.38 13.12
CA MET A 320 -3.92 8.59 12.94
C MET A 320 -4.86 8.84 14.11
N LEU A 321 -6.02 9.43 13.84
CA LEU A 321 -7.04 9.72 14.86
C LEU A 321 -8.24 8.78 14.70
N LEU A 322 -8.93 8.54 15.80
CA LEU A 322 -10.20 7.82 15.80
C LEU A 322 -11.17 8.55 14.87
N TRP A 323 -11.68 7.86 13.85
CA TRP A 323 -12.68 8.40 12.96
C TRP A 323 -14.05 8.39 13.67
N LYS A 324 -14.75 9.51 13.59
CA LYS A 324 -16.11 9.68 14.10
C LYS A 324 -17.01 10.05 12.91
N PRO A 325 -18.13 9.33 12.68
CA PRO A 325 -19.04 9.57 11.56
C PRO A 325 -19.63 10.98 11.53
#